data_AF-K3X6Y8-F1
#
_entry.id   AF-K3X6Y8-F1
#
_cell.length_a   1.000
_cell.length_b   1.000
_cell.length_c   1.000
_cell.angle_alpha   90.00
_cell.angle_beta   90.00
_cell.angle_gamma   90.00
#
_symmetry.space_group_name_H-M   'P 1'
#
loop_
_entity.id
_entity.type
_entity.pdbx_description
1 polymer ?
#
loop_
_entity_poly.entity_id
_entity_poly.type
_entity_poly.pdbx_seq_one_letter_code
_entity_poly.pdbx_strand_id
1 'polypeptide(L)'
;MTPWSEIFGAELLGKDGVTKTKDALQNKKIVGIYFSSKRCLPCREFTPLLATVYEEIVEEHPEFEIVYVSSDKDDDEFTNYFHEMPWKALPFTCHDKRQELKDEYTTLIPWLVFLNEKGEFLTEDGRMIVSDALGDINQIWETLVSLNK
;
A
#
# COMPACT_ATOMS: atom_id res chain seq x y z
N MET A 1 0.17 -3.09 -21.36
CA MET A 1 0.18 -3.96 -20.15
C MET A 1 0.30 -3.04 -18.97
N THR A 2 -0.43 -3.29 -17.89
CA THR A 2 -0.22 -2.54 -16.64
C THR A 2 1.10 -2.98 -16.02
N PRO A 3 1.90 -2.07 -15.44
CA PRO A 3 3.22 -2.36 -14.86
C PRO A 3 3.15 -3.25 -13.61
N TRP A 4 1.94 -3.40 -13.06
CA TRP A 4 1.73 -3.94 -11.73
C TRP A 4 2.21 -5.37 -11.54
N SER A 5 2.13 -6.21 -12.58
CA SER A 5 2.62 -7.59 -12.47
C SER A 5 4.15 -7.68 -12.44
N GLU A 6 4.87 -6.67 -12.94
CA GLU A 6 6.32 -6.59 -12.82
C GLU A 6 6.71 -6.15 -11.40
N ILE A 7 5.98 -5.18 -10.85
CA ILE A 7 6.20 -4.59 -9.52
C ILE A 7 5.77 -5.53 -8.38
N PHE A 8 4.64 -6.23 -8.49
CA PHE A 8 4.10 -7.06 -7.40
C PHE A 8 4.06 -8.56 -7.73
N GLY A 9 4.39 -8.95 -8.96
CA GLY A 9 4.20 -10.34 -9.41
C GLY A 9 2.76 -10.62 -9.86
N ALA A 10 2.46 -11.90 -10.10
CA ALA A 10 1.22 -12.31 -10.75
C ALA A 10 -0.04 -12.18 -9.87
N GLU A 11 0.12 -12.25 -8.56
CA GLU A 11 -0.98 -12.40 -7.61
C GLU A 11 -0.82 -11.49 -6.38
N LEU A 12 -1.96 -10.99 -5.91
CA LEU A 12 -2.11 -10.27 -4.64
C LEU A 12 -3.12 -10.99 -3.76
N LEU A 13 -2.99 -10.81 -2.46
CA LEU A 13 -3.97 -11.24 -1.47
C LEU A 13 -4.98 -10.12 -1.22
N GLY A 14 -6.26 -10.39 -1.40
CA GLY A 14 -7.37 -9.56 -0.95
C GLY A 14 -8.13 -10.21 0.21
N LYS A 15 -9.23 -9.59 0.63
CA LYS A 15 -10.11 -10.13 1.69
C LYS A 15 -10.79 -11.45 1.30
N ASP A 16 -11.12 -11.62 0.03
CA ASP A 16 -11.73 -12.84 -0.51
C ASP A 16 -10.71 -13.91 -0.92
N GLY A 17 -9.43 -13.72 -0.56
CA GLY A 17 -8.32 -14.59 -0.93
C GLY A 17 -7.49 -14.03 -2.08
N VAL A 18 -6.81 -14.94 -2.80
CA VAL A 18 -5.85 -14.59 -3.85
C VAL A 18 -6.57 -14.10 -5.10
N THR A 19 -6.07 -13.01 -5.67
CA THR A 19 -6.55 -12.40 -6.92
C THR A 19 -5.37 -12.06 -7.83
N LYS A 20 -5.62 -12.01 -9.14
CA LYS A 20 -4.59 -11.62 -10.11
C LYS A 20 -4.25 -10.15 -9.94
N THR A 21 -2.97 -9.81 -9.85
CA THR A 21 -2.50 -8.42 -9.69
C THR A 21 -3.08 -7.50 -10.75
N LYS A 22 -3.15 -7.98 -12.00
CA LYS A 22 -3.72 -7.22 -13.13
C LYS A 22 -5.17 -6.81 -12.88
N ASP A 23 -5.98 -7.72 -12.32
CA ASP A 23 -7.40 -7.50 -12.10
C ASP A 23 -7.62 -6.67 -10.82
N ALA A 24 -6.82 -6.93 -9.79
CA ALA A 24 -6.86 -6.20 -8.51
C ALA A 24 -6.50 -4.72 -8.64
N LEU A 25 -5.52 -4.40 -9.50
CA LEU A 25 -5.00 -3.04 -9.70
C LEU A 25 -5.45 -2.44 -11.04
N GLN A 26 -6.49 -3.00 -11.64
CA GLN A 26 -7.04 -2.47 -12.88
C GLN A 26 -7.66 -1.09 -12.63
N ASN A 27 -7.38 -0.13 -13.52
CA ASN A 27 -7.89 1.24 -13.49
C ASN A 27 -7.51 2.06 -12.23
N LYS A 28 -6.52 1.58 -11.46
CA LYS A 28 -5.98 2.35 -10.33
C LYS A 28 -5.06 3.45 -10.87
N LYS A 29 -5.33 4.69 -10.46
CA LYS A 29 -4.54 5.87 -10.81
C LYS A 29 -3.38 6.09 -9.85
N ILE A 30 -3.61 5.80 -8.57
CA ILE A 30 -2.60 5.94 -7.54
C ILE A 30 -2.61 4.67 -6.72
N VAL A 31 -1.44 4.05 -6.58
CA VAL A 31 -1.25 2.84 -5.76
C VAL A 31 -0.19 3.12 -4.69
N GLY A 32 -0.56 2.93 -3.43
CA GLY A 32 0.36 3.02 -2.30
C GLY A 32 1.04 1.68 -2.00
N ILE A 33 2.36 1.65 -1.85
CA ILE A 33 3.12 0.52 -1.31
C ILE A 33 3.35 0.77 0.17
N TYR A 34 2.67 0.01 1.01
CA TYR A 34 2.75 0.19 2.46
C TYR A 34 3.65 -0.87 3.10
N PHE A 35 4.79 -0.46 3.62
CA PHE A 35 5.72 -1.32 4.35
C PHE A 35 5.44 -1.24 5.85
N SER A 36 5.12 -2.39 6.47
CA SER A 36 4.72 -2.43 7.88
C SER A 36 4.99 -3.79 8.52
N SER A 37 4.80 -3.87 9.84
CA SER A 37 4.81 -5.13 10.61
C SER A 37 4.00 -5.00 11.90
N LYS A 38 3.39 -6.10 12.35
CA LYS A 38 2.65 -6.19 13.61
C LYS A 38 3.49 -5.85 14.82
N ARG A 39 4.77 -6.22 14.86
CA ARG A 39 5.65 -6.01 16.02
C ARG A 39 6.16 -4.58 16.17
N CYS A 40 6.07 -3.79 15.12
CA CYS A 40 6.50 -2.40 15.09
C CYS A 40 5.47 -1.48 15.79
N LEU A 41 5.88 -0.82 16.88
CA LEU A 41 5.03 0.13 17.63
C LEU A 41 4.47 1.26 16.74
N PRO A 42 5.29 2.06 16.03
CA PRO A 42 4.78 3.15 15.21
C PRO A 42 3.89 2.66 14.06
N CYS A 43 4.08 1.42 13.60
CA CYS A 43 3.24 0.77 12.60
C CYS A 43 1.82 0.49 13.12
N ARG A 44 1.71 -0.01 14.36
CA ARG A 44 0.42 -0.25 15.00
C ARG A 44 -0.37 1.03 15.27
N GLU A 45 0.30 2.16 15.43
CA GLU A 45 -0.33 3.48 15.57
C GLU A 45 -0.75 4.06 14.22
N PHE A 46 0.06 3.88 13.17
CA PHE A 46 -0.21 4.44 11.85
C PHE A 46 -1.25 3.64 11.05
N THR A 47 -1.27 2.31 11.15
CA THR A 47 -2.18 1.48 10.35
C THR A 47 -3.67 1.81 10.54
N PRO A 48 -4.19 2.01 11.77
CA PRO A 48 -5.58 2.41 11.97
C PRO A 48 -5.91 3.76 11.33
N LEU A 49 -5.02 4.75 11.44
CA LEU A 49 -5.18 6.05 10.79
C LEU A 49 -5.24 5.90 9.27
N LEU A 50 -4.29 5.14 8.70
CA LEU A 50 -4.23 4.89 7.27
C LEU A 50 -5.46 4.12 6.78
N ALA A 51 -5.99 3.18 7.57
CA ALA A 51 -7.20 2.44 7.24
C ALA A 51 -8.43 3.36 7.12
N THR A 52 -8.65 4.25 8.10
CA THR A 52 -9.73 5.25 8.04
C THR A 52 -9.60 6.14 6.81
N VAL A 53 -8.40 6.68 6.57
CA VAL A 53 -8.13 7.53 5.41
C VAL A 53 -8.34 6.78 4.09
N TYR A 54 -7.90 5.53 4.01
CA TYR A 54 -8.11 4.71 2.83
C TYR A 54 -9.59 4.49 2.54
N GLU A 55 -10.38 4.12 3.55
CA GLU A 55 -11.82 3.86 3.41
C GLU A 55 -12.54 5.11 2.89
N GLU A 56 -12.25 6.29 3.43
CA GLU A 56 -12.84 7.55 2.96
C GLU A 56 -12.35 7.93 1.56
N ILE A 57 -11.06 7.77 1.24
CA ILE A 57 -10.54 8.06 -0.11
C ILE A 57 -11.22 7.18 -1.15
N VAL A 58 -11.35 5.86 -0.92
CA VAL A 58 -11.89 4.96 -1.95
C VAL A 58 -13.39 5.13 -2.20
N GLU A 59 -14.12 5.77 -1.28
CA GLU A 59 -15.53 6.15 -1.50
C GLU A 59 -15.66 7.22 -2.59
N GLU A 60 -14.78 8.22 -2.61
CA GLU A 60 -14.79 9.31 -3.60
C GLU A 60 -13.88 9.03 -4.81
N HIS A 61 -12.81 8.29 -4.59
CA HIS A 61 -11.73 7.99 -5.55
C HIS A 61 -11.46 6.49 -5.61
N PRO A 62 -12.37 5.69 -6.21
CA PRO A 62 -12.22 4.24 -6.33
C PRO A 62 -10.99 3.82 -7.15
N GLU A 63 -10.36 4.75 -7.88
CA GLU A 63 -9.06 4.57 -8.52
C GLU A 63 -7.84 4.60 -7.57
N PHE A 64 -8.03 4.78 -6.26
CA PHE A 64 -6.99 4.62 -5.25
C PHE A 64 -6.90 3.16 -4.77
N GLU A 65 -5.70 2.72 -4.41
CA GLU A 65 -5.49 1.40 -3.78
C GLU A 65 -4.20 1.40 -2.94
N ILE A 66 -4.12 0.50 -1.96
CA ILE A 66 -2.89 0.23 -1.20
C ILE A 66 -2.53 -1.26 -1.32
N VAL A 67 -1.23 -1.54 -1.44
CA VAL A 67 -0.66 -2.89 -1.37
C VAL A 67 0.28 -2.96 -0.18
N TYR A 68 -0.09 -3.77 0.80
CA TYR A 68 0.72 -4.07 1.97
C TYR A 68 1.90 -5.00 1.61
N VAL A 69 3.11 -4.58 1.96
CA VAL A 69 4.34 -5.35 1.87
C VAL A 69 4.86 -5.63 3.28
N SER A 70 4.73 -6.89 3.69
CA SER A 70 5.03 -7.29 5.06
C SER A 70 6.52 -7.35 5.38
N SER A 71 6.86 -6.79 6.54
CA SER A 71 8.12 -6.98 7.25
C SER A 71 7.97 -7.85 8.51
N ASP A 72 6.86 -8.60 8.61
CA ASP A 72 6.64 -9.55 9.69
C ASP A 72 7.61 -10.72 9.61
N LYS A 73 7.86 -11.32 10.79
CA LYS A 73 8.82 -12.41 10.93
C LYS A 73 8.30 -13.73 10.36
N ASP A 74 6.99 -13.95 10.43
CA ASP A 74 6.33 -15.19 10.05
C ASP A 74 4.91 -14.94 9.49
N ASP A 75 4.35 -15.98 8.91
CA ASP A 75 3.05 -15.95 8.20
C ASP A 75 1.86 -15.71 9.14
N ASP A 76 1.96 -16.18 10.38
CA ASP A 76 0.92 -15.98 11.40
C ASP A 76 0.82 -14.50 11.78
N GLU A 77 1.95 -13.83 11.99
CA GLU A 77 1.98 -12.39 12.27
C GLU A 77 1.48 -11.56 11.09
N PHE A 78 1.92 -11.92 9.88
CA PHE A 78 1.43 -11.33 8.66
C PHE A 78 -0.10 -11.44 8.53
N THR A 79 -0.63 -12.65 8.64
CA THR A 79 -2.05 -12.94 8.44
C THR A 79 -2.89 -12.20 9.46
N ASN A 80 -2.53 -12.30 10.75
CA ASN A 80 -3.25 -11.62 11.82
C ASN A 80 -3.25 -10.09 11.66
N TYR A 81 -2.15 -9.51 11.19
CA TYR A 81 -2.09 -8.06 11.00
C TYR A 81 -2.83 -7.60 9.75
N PHE A 82 -2.69 -8.34 8.64
CA PHE A 82 -3.39 -8.04 7.39
C PHE A 82 -4.92 -8.13 7.54
N HIS A 83 -5.42 -8.97 8.46
CA HIS A 83 -6.85 -9.02 8.77
C HIS A 83 -7.41 -7.66 9.22
N GLU A 84 -6.60 -6.80 9.85
CA GLU A 84 -6.98 -5.47 10.34
C GLU A 84 -6.98 -4.39 9.23
N MET A 85 -6.51 -4.69 8.02
CA MET A 85 -6.27 -3.70 6.96
C MET A 85 -7.31 -3.79 5.83
N PRO A 86 -7.93 -2.69 5.36
CA PRO A 86 -9.01 -2.74 4.35
C PRO A 86 -8.54 -2.94 2.89
N TRP A 87 -7.23 -3.01 2.65
CA TRP A 87 -6.60 -3.04 1.33
C TRP A 87 -6.03 -4.41 0.93
N LYS A 88 -5.17 -4.47 -0.10
CA LYS A 88 -4.54 -5.69 -0.62
C LYS A 88 -3.16 -5.93 0.01
N ALA A 89 -2.62 -7.13 -0.12
CA ALA A 89 -1.26 -7.46 0.29
C ALA A 89 -0.50 -8.26 -0.76
N LEU A 90 0.82 -8.09 -0.80
CA LEU A 90 1.69 -9.03 -1.47
C LEU A 90 1.74 -10.32 -0.62
N PRO A 91 1.52 -11.53 -1.19
CA PRO A 91 1.54 -12.76 -0.42
C PRO A 91 2.85 -12.93 0.35
N PHE A 92 2.78 -13.37 1.60
CA PHE A 92 3.96 -13.53 2.46
C PHE A 92 5.00 -14.48 1.85
N THR A 93 4.55 -15.49 1.09
CA THR A 93 5.40 -16.45 0.39
C THR A 93 6.22 -15.84 -0.75
N CYS A 94 5.88 -14.65 -1.24
CA CYS A 94 6.64 -13.93 -2.28
C CYS A 94 7.89 -13.24 -1.70
N HIS A 95 8.78 -14.01 -1.05
CA HIS A 95 9.96 -13.50 -0.36
C HIS A 95 10.86 -12.63 -1.24
N ASP A 96 11.20 -13.10 -2.45
CA ASP A 96 12.10 -12.37 -3.36
C ASP A 96 11.51 -11.02 -3.74
N LYS A 97 10.21 -10.97 -4.06
CA LYS A 97 9.55 -9.72 -4.45
C LYS A 97 9.39 -8.76 -3.26
N ARG A 98 9.11 -9.28 -2.07
CA ARG A 98 9.12 -8.46 -0.84
C ARG A 98 10.51 -7.87 -0.57
N GLN A 99 11.58 -8.62 -0.84
CA GLN A 99 12.94 -8.14 -0.65
C GLN A 99 13.32 -7.09 -1.72
N GLU A 100 13.01 -7.34 -2.98
CA GLU A 100 13.23 -6.41 -4.10
C GLU A 100 12.59 -5.04 -3.83
N LEU A 101 11.31 -5.01 -3.41
CA LEU A 101 10.63 -3.77 -3.07
C LEU A 101 11.24 -3.05 -1.86
N LYS A 102 11.79 -3.78 -0.89
CA LYS A 102 12.47 -3.17 0.25
C LYS A 102 13.83 -2.59 -0.14
N ASP A 103 14.56 -3.28 -1.01
CA ASP A 103 15.85 -2.80 -1.51
C ASP A 103 15.67 -1.57 -2.42
N GLU A 104 14.57 -1.52 -3.18
CA GLU A 104 14.23 -0.40 -4.06
C GLU A 104 13.77 0.83 -3.27
N TYR A 105 12.86 0.67 -2.30
CA TYR A 105 12.21 1.79 -1.62
C TYR A 105 12.71 2.02 -0.20
N THR A 106 12.67 1.00 0.66
CA THR A 106 13.12 1.14 2.05
C THR A 106 13.17 -0.17 2.83
N THR A 107 14.04 -0.22 3.84
CA THR A 107 13.99 -1.22 4.92
C THR A 107 13.37 -0.68 6.22
N LEU A 108 12.96 0.60 6.25
CA LEU A 108 12.34 1.25 7.40
C LEU A 108 10.81 1.04 7.40
N ILE A 109 10.21 1.03 8.59
CA ILE A 109 8.75 0.90 8.78
C ILE A 109 8.26 1.79 9.95
N PRO A 110 7.04 2.34 9.90
CA PRO A 110 6.12 2.29 8.76
C PRO A 110 6.58 3.23 7.63
N TRP A 111 6.44 2.80 6.39
CA TRP A 111 6.79 3.58 5.20
C TRP A 111 5.73 3.42 4.12
N LEU A 112 5.41 4.49 3.39
CA LEU A 112 4.34 4.51 2.42
C LEU A 112 4.80 5.25 1.17
N VAL A 113 4.99 4.51 0.09
CA VAL A 113 5.37 5.03 -1.23
C VAL A 113 4.14 5.10 -2.11
N PHE A 114 3.99 6.15 -2.92
CA PHE A 114 2.92 6.24 -3.92
C PHE A 114 3.48 6.17 -5.32
N LEU A 115 2.81 5.39 -6.17
CA LEU A 115 3.07 5.25 -7.60
C LEU A 115 1.84 5.68 -8.42
N ASN A 116 2.04 6.15 -9.64
CA ASN A 116 0.95 6.45 -10.59
C ASN A 116 0.46 5.22 -11.36
N GLU A 117 -0.51 5.38 -12.27
CA GLU A 117 -1.08 4.28 -13.08
C GLU A 117 -0.08 3.55 -13.98
N LYS A 118 1.07 4.20 -14.24
CA LYS A 118 2.19 3.67 -15.02
C LYS A 118 3.26 3.03 -14.14
N GLY A 119 3.04 2.97 -12.83
CA GLY A 119 3.98 2.39 -11.87
C GLY A 119 5.20 3.28 -11.64
N GLU A 120 5.12 4.55 -12.04
CA GLU A 120 6.18 5.53 -11.86
C GLU A 120 6.06 6.14 -10.46
N PHE A 121 7.22 6.40 -9.86
CA PHE A 121 7.32 6.99 -8.52
C PHE A 121 6.70 8.38 -8.44
N LEU A 122 5.82 8.59 -7.46
CA LEU A 122 5.27 9.91 -7.11
C LEU A 122 5.98 10.49 -5.88
N THR A 123 6.03 9.73 -4.79
CA THR A 123 6.63 10.17 -3.52
C THR A 123 6.82 9.00 -2.55
N GLU A 124 7.77 9.13 -1.64
CA GLU A 124 7.99 8.24 -0.49
C GLU A 124 7.55 8.87 0.85
N ASP A 125 7.10 10.12 0.84
CA ASP A 125 6.63 10.85 2.02
C ASP A 125 5.18 10.51 2.39
N GLY A 126 4.63 9.40 1.90
CA GLY A 126 3.20 9.09 2.03
C GLY A 126 2.73 9.03 3.48
N ARG A 127 3.60 8.57 4.40
CA ARG A 127 3.31 8.60 5.84
C ARG A 127 3.11 10.03 6.35
N MET A 128 3.95 10.97 5.92
CA MET A 128 3.84 12.37 6.32
C MET A 128 2.59 13.00 5.72
N ILE A 129 2.34 12.80 4.42
CA ILE A 129 1.14 13.32 3.73
C ILE A 129 -0.14 12.91 4.48
N VAL A 130 -0.26 11.64 4.85
CA VAL A 130 -1.44 11.14 5.60
C VAL A 130 -1.50 11.70 7.01
N SER A 131 -0.37 11.83 7.70
CA SER A 131 -0.34 12.31 9.10
C SER A 131 -0.61 13.81 9.20
N ASP A 132 -0.06 14.61 8.28
CA ASP A 132 -0.11 16.08 8.30
C ASP A 132 -1.45 16.62 7.79
N ALA A 133 -2.19 15.84 7.01
CA ALA A 133 -3.53 16.20 6.58
C ALA A 133 -4.55 16.24 7.72
N LEU A 134 -4.24 15.64 8.89
CA LEU A 134 -5.13 15.64 10.07
C LEU A 134 -6.57 15.18 9.77
N GLY A 135 -6.73 14.26 8.81
CA GLY A 135 -8.03 13.74 8.35
C GLY A 135 -8.65 14.50 7.16
N ASP A 136 -7.97 15.50 6.60
CA ASP A 136 -8.41 16.15 5.35
C ASP A 136 -8.10 15.29 4.13
N ILE A 137 -9.08 14.48 3.74
CA ILE A 137 -8.99 13.55 2.61
C ILE A 137 -8.76 14.27 1.28
N ASN A 138 -9.39 15.43 1.09
CA ASN A 138 -9.25 16.21 -0.14
C ASN A 138 -7.82 16.73 -0.27
N GLN A 139 -7.23 17.21 0.82
CA GLN A 139 -5.83 17.63 0.83
C GLN A 139 -4.88 16.49 0.44
N ILE A 140 -5.11 15.28 0.96
CA ILE A 140 -4.30 14.10 0.59
C ILE A 140 -4.43 13.82 -0.90
N TRP A 141 -5.66 13.74 -1.40
CA TRP A 141 -5.91 13.42 -2.81
C TRP A 141 -5.35 14.47 -3.76
N GLU A 142 -5.60 15.76 -3.52
CA GLU A 142 -5.07 16.86 -4.32
C GLU A 142 -3.55 16.86 -4.35
N THR A 143 -2.91 16.58 -3.21
CA THR A 143 -1.46 16.45 -3.13
C THR A 143 -0.96 15.34 -4.06
N LEU A 144 -1.54 14.14 -3.99
CA LEU A 144 -1.12 13.00 -4.80
C LEU A 144 -1.39 13.23 -6.29
N VAL A 145 -2.52 13.83 -6.65
CA VAL A 145 -2.84 14.18 -8.05
C VAL A 145 -1.88 15.24 -8.58
N SER A 146 -1.48 16.23 -7.77
CA SER A 146 -0.54 17.28 -8.19
C SER A 146 0.87 16.76 -8.51
N LEU A 147 1.23 15.61 -7.91
CA LEU A 147 2.49 14.91 -8.16
C LEU A 147 2.44 14.08 -9.45
N ASN A 148 1.25 13.64 -9.88
CA ASN A 148 1.06 12.85 -11.10
C ASN A 148 0.90 13.75 -12.34
N LYS A 149 2.03 14.25 -12.86
CA LYS A 149 2.09 15.15 -14.03
C LYS A 149 2.33 14.43 -15.35
#